data_AF-A0A957VLD7-F1
#
_entry.id   AF-A0A957VLD7-F1
#
_cell.length_a   1.000
_cell.length_b   1.000
_cell.length_c   1.000
_cell.angle_alpha   90.00
_cell.angle_beta   90.00
_cell.angle_gamma   90.00
#
_symmetry.space_group_name_H-M   'P 1'
#
loop_
_entity.id
_entity.type
_entity.pdbx_description
1 polymer ?
#
loop_
_entity_poly.entity_id
_entity_poly.type
_entity_poly.pdbx_seq_one_letter_code
_entity_poly.pdbx_strand_id
1 'polypeptide(L)' 'MNAGDARALARQWVDENAESMPGLRGAFLHGSINALADDAELSPTSDVDLMLVLDGPVPPLKLGKFLYADVLLEV' A
#
# COMPACT_ATOMS: atom_id res chain seq x y z
N MET A 1 7.50 13.58 1.36
CA MET A 1 6.30 13.28 2.18
C MET A 1 6.76 12.62 3.47
N ASN A 2 5.99 12.73 4.55
CA ASN A 2 6.28 11.95 5.76
C ASN A 2 5.67 10.54 5.65
N ALA A 3 6.10 9.62 6.50
CA ALA A 3 5.63 8.23 6.47
C ALA A 3 4.14 8.11 6.82
N GLY A 4 3.60 8.98 7.68
CA GLY A 4 2.18 9.02 8.02
C GLY A 4 1.28 9.33 6.82
N ASP A 5 1.65 10.34 6.02
CA ASP A 5 0.96 10.72 4.79
C ASP A 5 1.01 9.57 3.78
N ALA A 6 2.17 8.91 3.64
CA ALA A 6 2.33 7.75 2.76
C ALA A 6 1.42 6.57 3.18
N ARG A 7 1.30 6.31 4.49
CA ARG A 7 0.35 5.31 5.03
C ARG A 7 -1.10 5.69 4.75
N ALA A 8 -1.44 6.97 4.89
CA ALA A 8 -2.79 7.46 4.63
C ALA A 8 -3.15 7.31 3.14
N LEU A 9 -2.23 7.62 2.23
CA LEU A 9 -2.41 7.43 0.79
C LEU A 9 -2.52 5.95 0.41
N ALA A 10 -1.69 5.07 0.98
CA ALA A 10 -1.81 3.63 0.76
C ALA A 10 -3.17 3.09 1.22
N ARG A 11 -3.67 3.57 2.37
CA ARG A 11 -5.03 3.25 2.85
C ARG A 11 -6.11 3.79 1.91
N GLN A 12 -5.98 5.04 1.47
CA GLN A 12 -6.94 5.64 0.55
C GLN A 12 -7.04 4.82 -0.75
N TRP A 13 -5.91 4.36 -1.28
CA TRP A 13 -5.90 3.48 -2.44
C TRP A 13 -6.66 2.17 -2.17
N VAL A 14 -6.48 1.55 -1.00
CA VAL A 14 -7.27 0.36 -0.62
C VAL A 14 -8.76 0.68 -0.56
N ASP A 15 -9.15 1.77 0.10
CA ASP A 15 -10.54 2.17 0.27
C ASP A 15 -11.22 2.44 -1.09
N GLU A 16 -10.50 3.08 -2.03
CA GLU A 16 -10.99 3.36 -3.39
C GLU A 16 -11.13 2.11 -4.27
N ASN A 17 -10.32 1.07 -4.02
CA ASN A 17 -10.28 -0.14 -4.87
C ASN A 17 -10.97 -1.35 -4.23
N ALA A 18 -11.28 -1.34 -2.93
CA ALA A 18 -11.80 -2.48 -2.19
C ALA A 18 -13.07 -3.09 -2.81
N GLU A 19 -14.00 -2.26 -3.28
CA GLU A 19 -15.24 -2.73 -3.92
C GLU A 19 -14.98 -3.55 -5.20
N SER A 20 -13.88 -3.25 -5.89
CA SER A 20 -13.46 -3.95 -7.11
C SER A 20 -12.60 -5.20 -6.86
N MET A 21 -12.34 -5.54 -5.60
CA MET A 21 -11.48 -6.66 -5.19
C MET A 21 -12.29 -7.73 -4.45
N PRO A 22 -12.99 -8.62 -5.18
CA PRO A 22 -13.72 -9.73 -4.58
C PRO A 22 -12.85 -10.54 -3.62
N GLY A 23 -13.37 -10.79 -2.43
CA GLY A 23 -12.68 -11.58 -1.42
C GLY A 23 -11.66 -10.81 -0.59
N LEU A 24 -11.52 -9.48 -0.72
CA LEU A 24 -10.64 -8.70 0.16
C LEU A 24 -11.03 -8.86 1.63
N ARG A 25 -10.09 -9.35 2.44
CA ARG A 25 -10.24 -9.56 3.89
C ARG A 25 -9.46 -8.55 4.71
N GLY A 26 -8.49 -7.88 4.10
CA GLY A 26 -7.70 -6.84 4.72
C GLY A 26 -6.47 -6.50 3.92
N ALA A 27 -5.74 -5.50 4.40
CA ALA A 27 -4.46 -5.08 3.85
C ALA A 27 -3.51 -4.72 4.99
N PHE A 28 -2.21 -4.89 4.75
CA PHE A 28 -1.18 -4.47 5.70
C PHE A 28 0.06 -3.98 4.96
N LEU A 29 0.85 -3.16 5.64
CA LEU A 29 2.09 -2.63 5.08
C LEU A 29 3.27 -3.55 5.42
N HIS A 30 4.21 -3.66 4.48
CA HIS A 30 5.46 -4.37 4.68
C HIS A 30 6.67 -3.44 4.50
N GLY A 31 7.87 -3.96 4.73
CA GLY A 31 9.10 -3.24 4.42
C GLY A 31 9.43 -2.11 5.39
N SER A 32 10.23 -1.18 4.88
CA SER A 32 10.94 -0.16 5.68
C SER A 32 10.01 0.84 6.37
N ILE A 33 8.82 1.11 5.80
CA ILE A 33 7.87 2.09 6.32
C ILE A 33 7.37 1.75 7.74
N ASN A 34 7.37 0.46 8.11
CA ASN A 34 6.93 0.00 9.43
C ASN A 34 7.86 0.43 10.57
N ALA A 35 9.11 0.79 10.28
CA ALA A 35 10.07 1.28 11.27
C ALA A 35 10.07 2.82 11.41
N LEU A 36 9.33 3.52 10.54
CA LEU A 36 9.30 4.98 10.51
C LEU A 36 8.16 5.53 11.37
N ALA A 37 8.48 6.51 12.23
CA ALA A 37 7.47 7.35 12.88
C ALA A 37 6.66 8.13 11.84
N ASP A 38 5.43 8.53 12.15
CA ASP A 38 4.54 9.21 11.19
C ASP A 38 5.13 10.50 10.64
N ASP A 39 5.87 11.26 11.45
CA ASP A 39 6.51 12.51 11.08
C ASP A 39 7.88 12.33 10.41
N ALA A 40 8.42 11.12 10.37
CA ALA A 40 9.68 10.83 9.72
C ALA A 40 9.57 10.98 8.20
N GLU A 41 10.58 11.58 7.58
CA GLU A 41 10.65 11.71 6.12
C GLU A 41 10.77 10.33 5.46
N LEU A 42 9.90 10.06 4.48
CA LEU A 42 10.05 8.90 3.61
C LEU A 42 11.05 9.26 2.50
N SER A 43 12.07 8.41 2.31
CA SER A 43 13.06 8.61 1.25
C SER A 43 12.37 8.72 -0.12
N PRO A 44 12.76 9.68 -0.99
CA PRO A 44 12.20 9.79 -2.35
C PRO A 44 12.41 8.57 -3.23
N THR A 45 13.35 7.69 -2.87
CA THR A 45 13.64 6.44 -3.59
C THR A 45 12.96 5.22 -2.97
N SER A 46 12.23 5.40 -1.87
CA SER A 46 11.49 4.33 -1.21
C SER A 46 10.11 4.17 -1.82
N ASP A 47 9.69 2.93 -1.90
CA ASP A 47 8.31 2.51 -2.12
C ASP A 47 7.61 2.20 -0.79
N VAL A 48 6.30 2.01 -0.89
CA VAL A 48 5.43 1.50 0.16
C VAL A 48 4.88 0.15 -0.28
N ASP A 49 5.38 -0.90 0.34
CA ASP A 49 4.89 -2.26 0.15
C ASP A 49 3.51 -2.42 0.80
N LEU A 50 2.50 -2.68 -0.02
CA LEU A 50 1.12 -2.88 0.43
C LEU A 50 0.67 -4.30 0.07
N MET A 51 0.46 -5.12 1.10
CA MET A 51 0.03 -6.51 0.95
C MET A 51 -1.48 -6.60 1.08
N LEU A 52 -2.14 -7.22 0.09
CA LEU A 52 -3.57 -7.51 0.12
C LEU A 52 -3.81 -8.96 0.55
N VAL A 53 -4.73 -9.15 1.51
CA VAL A 53 -5.20 -10.46 1.93
C VAL A 53 -6.53 -10.74 1.23
N LEU A 54 -6.50 -11.65 0.26
CA LEU A 54 -7.67 -12.02 -0.55
C LEU A 54 -8.08 -13.46 -0.23
N ASP A 55 -9.38 -13.68 -0.12
CA ASP A 55 -10.01 -14.99 0.00
C ASP A 55 -10.28 -15.55 -1.41
N GLY A 56 -9.75 -16.74 -1.69
CA GLY A 56 -9.90 -17.39 -2.99
C GLY A 56 -8.75 -18.34 -3.34
N PRO A 57 -9.00 -19.31 -4.24
CA PRO A 57 -8.00 -20.34 -4.57
C PRO A 57 -6.87 -19.84 -5.49
N VAL A 58 -7.06 -18.70 -6.15
CA VAL A 58 -6.12 -18.15 -7.13
C VAL A 58 -5.84 -16.69 -6.79
N PRO A 59 -4.59 -16.31 -6.46
CA PRO A 59 -4.25 -14.92 -6.29
C PRO A 59 -4.34 -14.19 -7.65
N PRO A 60 -4.87 -12.95 -7.68
CA PRO A 60 -4.86 -12.15 -8.89
C PRO A 60 -3.42 -11.84 -9.32
N LEU A 61 -3.28 -11.37 -10.57
CA LEU A 61 -2.01 -10.83 -11.03
C LEU A 61 -1.61 -9.65 -10.12
N LYS A 62 -0.35 -9.63 -9.70
CA LYS A 62 0.22 -8.50 -8.98
C LYS A 62 0.12 -7.25 -9.85
N LEU A 63 -0.20 -6.12 -9.22
CA LEU A 63 -0.20 -4.82 -9.89
C LEU A 63 1.23 -4.33 -10.08
N GLY A 64 2.12 -4.67 -9.14
CA GLY A 64 3.51 -4.22 -9.16
C GLY A 64 3.64 -2.77 -8.71
N LYS A 65 4.65 -2.07 -9.24
CA LYS A 65 4.98 -0.71 -8.82
C LYS A 65 4.24 0.35 -9.63
N PHE A 66 3.59 1.28 -8.96
CA PHE A 66 2.93 2.42 -9.60
C PHE A 66 2.89 3.65 -8.68
N LEU A 67 2.80 4.83 -9.28
CA LEU A 67 2.64 6.09 -8.53
C LEU A 67 1.15 6.32 -8.21
N TYR A 68 0.88 6.71 -6.98
CA TYR A 68 -0.44 7.15 -6.50
C TYR A 68 -0.27 8.38 -5.63
N ALA A 69 -0.81 9.54 -6.04
CA ALA A 69 -0.72 10.81 -5.28
C ALA A 69 0.69 11.09 -4.70
N ASP A 70 1.73 10.90 -5.53
CA ASP A 70 3.16 11.08 -5.21
C ASP A 70 3.82 10.05 -4.28
N VAL A 71 3.12 8.96 -3.90
CA VAL A 71 3.75 7.78 -3.29
C VAL A 71 3.94 6.67 -4.32
N LEU A 72 5.10 6.01 -4.30
CA LEU A 72 5.34 4.79 -5.08
C LEU A 72 4.80 3.59 -4.28
N LEU A 73 3.67 3.02 -4.71
CA LEU A 73 3.11 1.80 -4.12
C LEU A 73 3.64 0.57 -4.84
N GLU A 74 3.90 -0.51 -4.10
CA GLU A 74 4.08 -1.86 -4.64
C GLU A 74 2.96 -2.77 -4.08
N VAL A 75 2.11 -3.31 -4.97
CA VAL A 75 0.94 -4.17 -4.61
C VAL A 75 0.98 -5.52 -5.33
#